data_AF-A0A972R0W2-F1
#
_entry.id   AF-A0A972R0W2-F1
#
_cell.length_a   1.000
_cell.length_b   1.000
_cell.length_c   1.000
_cell.angle_alpha   90.00
_cell.angle_beta   90.00
_cell.angle_gamma   90.00
#
_symmetry.space_group_name_H-M   'P 1'
#
loop_
_entity.id
_entity.type
_entity.pdbx_description
1 polymer ?
#
loop_
_entity_poly.entity_id
_entity_poly.type
_entity_poly.pdbx_seq_one_letter_code
_entity_poly.pdbx_strand_id
1 'polypeptide(L)' 'MESAVLKVNEAAKLLSVSNNYLYELINQNKVPGVIRVGRCIRISRKSLMTWIGDNEQGICT' A
#
# COMPACT_ATOMS: atom_id res chain seq x y z
N MET A 1 -4.27 -6.66 -18.85
CA MET A 1 -5.43 -5.99 -18.21
C MET A 1 -4.96 -5.53 -16.83
N GLU A 2 -4.49 -4.29 -16.72
CA GLU A 2 -3.94 -3.78 -15.46
C GLU A 2 -5.08 -3.32 -14.55
N SER A 3 -5.34 -4.08 -13.49
CA SER A 3 -6.21 -3.64 -12.41
C SER A 3 -5.56 -2.44 -11.73
N ALA A 4 -6.14 -1.25 -11.89
CA ALA A 4 -5.68 -0.01 -11.27
C ALA A 4 -5.63 -0.09 -9.72
N VAL A 5 -6.32 -1.06 -9.14
CA VAL A 5 -6.44 -1.30 -7.70
C VAL A 5 -5.91 -2.69 -7.32
N LEU A 6 -5.07 -2.72 -6.30
CA LEU A 6 -4.48 -3.89 -5.67
C LEU A 6 -5.30 -4.29 -4.44
N LYS A 7 -5.37 -5.60 -4.17
CA LYS A 7 -5.85 -6.11 -2.88
C LYS A 7 -4.73 -5.99 -1.84
N VAL A 8 -5.08 -6.05 -0.56
CA VAL A 8 -4.13 -6.04 0.56
C VAL A 8 -3.01 -7.07 0.37
N ASN A 9 -3.34 -8.31 -0.03
CA ASN A 9 -2.34 -9.37 -0.21
C ASN A 9 -1.35 -9.05 -1.35
N GLU A 10 -1.83 -8.46 -2.44
CA GLU A 10 -0.98 -8.06 -3.58
C GLU A 10 -0.09 -6.88 -3.20
N ALA A 11 -0.61 -5.89 -2.48
CA ALA A 11 0.18 -4.79 -1.95
C ALA A 11 1.23 -5.28 -0.92
N ALA A 12 0.88 -6.25 -0.07
CA ALA A 12 1.80 -6.84 0.90
C ALA A 12 2.96 -7.57 0.22
N LYS A 13 2.69 -8.32 -0.86
CA LYS A 13 3.72 -8.95 -1.69
C LYS A 13 4.63 -7.92 -2.37
N LEU A 14 4.06 -6.85 -2.91
CA LEU A 14 4.82 -5.78 -3.56
C LEU A 14 5.73 -5.03 -2.59
N LEU A 15 5.26 -4.78 -1.36
CA LEU A 15 6.04 -4.13 -0.32
C LEU A 15 6.97 -5.12 0.43
N SER A 16 6.87 -6.41 0.13
CA SER A 16 7.53 -7.51 0.87
C SER A 16 7.32 -7.43 2.39
N VAL A 17 6.12 -7.04 2.83
CA VAL A 17 5.75 -6.95 4.25
C VAL A 17 4.71 -7.99 4.62
N SER A 18 4.66 -8.35 5.92
CA SER A 18 3.59 -9.18 6.46
C SER A 18 2.22 -8.52 6.30
N ASN A 19 1.19 -9.30 5.97
CA ASN A 19 -0.20 -8.81 5.87
C ASN A 19 -0.62 -8.07 7.15
N ASN A 20 -0.22 -8.57 8.32
CA ASN A 20 -0.52 -7.94 9.61
C ASN A 20 0.12 -6.55 9.75
N TYR A 21 1.37 -6.40 9.29
CA TYR A 21 2.07 -5.12 9.27
C TYR A 21 1.43 -4.13 8.30
N LEU A 22 0.96 -4.62 7.16
CA LEU A 22 0.22 -3.77 6.21
C LEU A 22 -1.11 -3.30 6.79
N TYR A 23 -1.85 -4.14 7.52
CA TYR A 23 -3.06 -3.72 8.23
C TYR A 23 -2.77 -2.66 9.28
N GLU A 24 -1.68 -2.80 10.05
CA GLU A 24 -1.23 -1.79 11.00
C GLU A 24 -0.89 -0.46 10.32
N LEU A 25 -0.16 -0.50 9.20
CA LEU A 25 0.17 0.70 8.42
C LEU A 25 -1.07 1.39 7.84
N ILE A 26 -2.05 0.60 7.41
CA ILE A 26 -3.35 1.11 6.95
C ILE A 26 -4.10 1.76 8.12
N ASN A 27 -4.10 1.14 9.29
CA ASN A 27 -4.74 1.67 10.49
C ASN A 27 -4.07 2.99 10.96
N GLN A 28 -2.75 3.05 10.85
CA GLN A 28 -1.95 4.26 11.10
C GLN A 28 -2.10 5.32 9.99
N ASN A 29 -2.90 5.08 8.95
CA ASN A 29 -3.07 5.95 7.77
C ASN A 29 -1.74 6.31 7.09
N LYS A 30 -0.71 5.47 7.22
CA LYS A 30 0.60 5.68 6.61
C LYS A 30 0.64 5.30 5.13
N VAL A 31 -0.29 4.47 4.67
CA VAL A 31 -0.39 4.06 3.27
C VAL A 31 -1.38 4.96 2.52
N PRO A 32 -0.94 5.76 1.53
CA PRO A 32 -1.83 6.59 0.74
C PRO A 32 -2.55 5.77 -0.34
N GLY A 33 -3.74 6.23 -0.74
CA GLY A 33 -4.54 5.57 -1.79
C GLY A 33 -5.27 4.31 -1.32
N VAL A 34 -5.44 4.15 -0.01
CA VAL A 34 -6.31 3.13 0.59
C VAL A 34 -7.77 3.53 0.41
N ILE A 35 -8.50 2.73 -0.37
CA ILE A 35 -9.93 2.85 -0.61
C ILE A 35 -10.62 1.70 0.14
N ARG A 36 -11.39 2.04 1.17
CA ARG A 36 -12.24 1.08 1.88
C ARG A 36 -13.55 0.93 1.13
N VAL A 37 -13.78 -0.25 0.57
CA VAL A 37 -15.04 -0.64 -0.07
C VAL A 37 -15.73 -1.65 0.83
N GLY A 38 -16.51 -1.15 1.79
CA GLY A 38 -17.15 -1.96 2.82
C GLY A 38 -16.11 -2.69 3.68
N ARG A 39 -16.14 -4.04 3.69
CA ARG A 39 -15.16 -4.90 4.39
C ARG A 39 -13.88 -5.16 3.58
N CYS A 40 -13.84 -4.76 2.31
CA CYS A 40 -12.67 -4.97 1.47
C CYS A 40 -11.82 -3.70 1.42
N ILE A 41 -10.52 -3.87 1.63
CA ILE A 41 -9.54 -2.81 1.44
C ILE A 41 -8.93 -2.96 0.04
N ARG A 42 -8.96 -1.88 -0.73
CA ARG A 42 -8.31 -1.76 -2.03
C ARG A 42 -7.29 -0.65 -2.01
N ILE A 43 -6.18 -0.82 -2.70
CA ILE A 43 -5.07 0.12 -2.72
C ILE A 43 -4.80 0.51 -4.16
N SER A 44 -4.82 1.79 -4.48
CA SER A 44 -4.45 2.25 -5.82
C SER A 44 -2.97 2.00 -6.08
N ARG A 45 -2.64 1.24 -7.13
CA ARG A 45 -1.24 0.92 -7.49
C ARG A 45 -0.40 2.18 -7.68
N LYS A 46 -0.96 3.18 -8.34
CA LYS A 46 -0.28 4.45 -8.63
C LYS A 46 0.12 5.19 -7.35
N SER A 47 -0.81 5.33 -6.41
CA SER A 47 -0.54 5.97 -5.10
C SER A 47 0.48 5.18 -4.29
N LEU A 48 0.41 3.84 -4.33
CA LEU A 48 1.38 2.99 -3.63
C LEU A 48 2.79 3.14 -4.21
N MET A 49 2.95 3.13 -5.54
CA MET A 49 4.26 3.33 -6.18
C MET A 49 4.84 4.72 -5.88
N THR A 50 4.04 5.78 -5.96
CA THR A 50 4.48 7.13 -5.59
C THR A 50 4.95 7.20 -4.14
N TRP A 51 4.25 6.50 -3.23
CA TRP A 51 4.61 6.47 -1.82
C TRP A 51 5.88 5.69 -1.51
N ILE A 52 6.12 4.58 -2.23
CA ILE A 52 7.39 3.84 -2.15
C ILE A 52 8.52 4.77 -2.60
N GLY A 53 8.34 5.47 -3.72
CA GLY A 53 9.24 6.49 -4.25
C GLY A 53 9.55 7.65 -3.29
N ASP A 54 8.60 7.98 -2.41
CA ASP A 54 8.77 9.01 -1.39
C ASP A 54 9.49 8.46 -0.15
N ASN A 55 9.19 7.21 0.26
CA ASN A 55 9.84 6.58 1.42
C ASN A 55 11.27 6.11 1.16
N GLU A 56 11.61 5.70 -0.08
CA GLU A 56 12.98 5.32 -0.45
C GLU A 56 13.95 6.52 -0.41
N GLN A 57 13.43 7.74 -0.55
CA GLN A 57 14.22 8.98 -0.43
C GLN A 57 14.55 9.34 1.02
N GLY A 58 14.07 8.57 2.00
CA GLY A 58 14.48 8.67 3.40
C GLY A 58 15.77 7.90 3.74
N ILE A 59 16.37 7.18 2.77
CA ILE A 59 17.58 6.37 2.98
C ILE A 59 18.72 6.84 2.07
N CYS A 60 19.04 8.12 2.12
CA CYS A 60 20.32 8.64 1.67
C CYS A 60 20.73 9.82 2.55
N THR A 61 21.27 9.50 3.72
CA THR A 61 22.24 10.34 4.44
C THR A 61 23.55 9.59 4.48
#